data_AF-A0A4U1VAR4-F1
#
_entry.id   AF-A0A4U1VAR4-F1
#
_cell.length_a   1.000
_cell.length_b   1.000
_cell.length_c   1.000
_cell.angle_alpha   90.00
_cell.angle_beta   90.00
_cell.angle_gamma   90.00
#
_symmetry.space_group_name_H-M   'P 1'
#
loop_
_entity.id
_entity.type
_entity.pdbx_description
1 polymer ?
#
loop_
_entity_poly.entity_id
_entity_poly.type
_entity_poly.pdbx_seq_one_letter_code
_entity_poly.pdbx_strand_id
1 'polypeptide(L)'
;MNATELGIVLAVASLLLGFIFWVVPREVVTNRFKKFSVQSHVEKLHLRTDFRIAIVDDEIGNYPIQYIKDLGFNVHEYESVSFTDAQNLVNHDLLLLDVKGVVREDLDEGGAKLIKIIKEARPLIPVVAVSSGYFHTELNDYFRISDATVNKPIDEFKIRELLCELKKEFFDAPSIANTIEDSIKKLDIGSSKKNKLNQVVIDFLSGKCSENDFLNVIHMNAKGESQEIINNSRILLDRVKYA
;
A
#
# COMPACT_ATOMS: atom_id res chain seq x y z
N MET A 1 56.26 -2.69 17.04
CA MET A 1 55.47 -3.66 17.83
C MET A 1 56.09 -5.02 17.62
N ASN A 2 56.66 -5.60 18.66
CA ASN A 2 57.29 -6.92 18.57
C ASN A 2 56.20 -8.01 18.55
N ALA A 3 56.50 -9.19 17.99
CA ALA A 3 55.53 -10.28 17.82
C ALA A 3 54.84 -10.69 19.14
N THR A 4 55.55 -10.57 20.26
CA THR A 4 55.06 -10.79 21.62
C THR A 4 54.02 -9.75 22.06
N GLU A 5 54.21 -8.48 21.73
CA GLU A 5 53.22 -7.42 22.03
C GLU A 5 51.94 -7.59 21.21
N LEU A 6 52.08 -7.96 19.93
CA LEU A 6 50.93 -8.25 19.06
C LEU A 6 50.13 -9.47 19.58
N GLY A 7 50.82 -10.51 20.05
CA GLY A 7 50.20 -11.70 20.64
C GLY A 7 49.42 -11.40 21.92
N ILE A 8 49.96 -10.56 22.81
CA ILE A 8 49.28 -10.14 24.04
C ILE A 8 48.04 -9.30 23.73
N VAL A 9 48.14 -8.35 22.79
CA VAL A 9 46.99 -7.52 22.36
C VAL A 9 45.87 -8.37 21.77
N LEU A 10 46.21 -9.36 20.93
CA LEU A 10 45.23 -10.30 20.37
C LEU A 10 44.57 -11.18 21.44
N ALA A 11 45.33 -11.66 22.43
CA ALA A 11 44.81 -12.48 23.53
C ALA A 11 43.83 -11.68 24.42
N VAL A 12 44.15 -10.42 24.73
CA VAL A 12 43.27 -9.55 25.51
C VAL A 12 42.01 -9.19 24.71
N ALA A 13 42.15 -8.88 23.42
CA ALA A 13 41.01 -8.58 22.55
C ALA A 13 40.05 -9.77 22.40
N SER A 14 40.57 -11.00 22.31
CA SER A 14 39.77 -12.21 22.19
C SER A 14 39.04 -12.57 23.48
N LEU A 15 39.65 -12.35 24.66
CA LEU A 15 38.97 -12.48 25.94
C LEU A 15 37.83 -11.46 26.10
N LEU A 16 38.06 -10.21 25.70
CA LEU A 16 37.03 -9.16 25.72
C LEU A 16 35.87 -9.47 24.76
N LEU A 17 36.17 -9.91 23.54
CA LEU A 17 35.14 -10.35 22.58
C LEU A 17 34.37 -11.56 23.09
N GLY A 18 35.05 -12.55 23.68
CA GLY A 18 34.42 -13.71 24.30
C GLY A 18 33.48 -13.34 25.44
N PHE A 19 33.88 -12.39 26.28
CA PHE A 19 33.04 -11.88 27.37
C PHE A 19 31.82 -11.10 26.85
N ILE A 20 31.99 -10.27 25.84
CA ILE A 20 30.89 -9.56 25.19
C ILE A 20 29.89 -10.55 24.56
N PHE A 21 30.37 -11.57 23.86
CA PHE A 21 29.49 -12.61 23.28
C PHE A 21 28.83 -13.52 24.31
N TRP A 22 29.38 -13.60 25.53
CA TRP A 22 28.81 -14.39 26.63
C TRP A 22 27.74 -13.61 27.41
N VAL A 23 27.97 -12.32 27.64
CA VAL A 23 27.06 -11.44 28.42
C VAL A 23 25.95 -10.86 27.56
N VAL A 24 26.23 -10.55 26.28
CA VAL A 24 25.23 -9.99 25.37
C VAL A 24 24.45 -11.13 24.72
N PRO A 25 23.10 -11.16 24.83
CA PRO A 25 22.29 -12.19 24.18
C PRO A 25 22.61 -12.25 22.69
N ARG A 26 22.82 -13.47 22.16
CA ARG A 26 23.18 -13.68 20.74
C ARG A 26 22.24 -12.94 19.79
N GLU A 27 20.97 -12.82 20.12
CA GLU A 27 19.96 -12.09 19.35
C GLU A 27 20.25 -10.59 19.21
N VAL A 28 20.84 -9.95 20.22
CA VAL A 28 21.21 -8.52 20.19
C VAL A 28 22.40 -8.31 19.26
N VAL A 29 23.38 -9.22 19.28
CA VAL A 29 24.55 -9.15 18.39
C VAL A 29 24.15 -9.43 16.94
N THR A 30 23.35 -10.47 16.68
CA THR A 30 22.93 -10.83 15.31
C THR A 30 22.00 -9.79 14.70
N ASN A 31 21.05 -9.22 15.47
CA ASN A 31 20.17 -8.16 14.96
C ASN A 31 20.92 -6.85 14.65
N ARG A 32 22.06 -6.59 15.30
CA ARG A 32 22.88 -5.40 15.01
C ARG A 32 23.55 -5.45 13.63
N PHE A 33 23.83 -6.64 13.11
CA PHE A 33 24.43 -6.86 11.80
C PHE A 33 23.42 -7.32 10.72
N LYS A 34 22.20 -7.65 11.11
CA LYS A 34 21.14 -8.04 10.17
C LYS A 34 20.67 -6.83 9.37
N LYS A 35 20.87 -6.88 8.06
CA LYS A 35 20.34 -5.87 7.14
C LYS A 35 18.88 -6.18 6.83
N PHE A 36 17.98 -5.29 7.22
CA PHE A 36 16.56 -5.37 6.94
C PHE A 36 16.27 -4.70 5.60
N SER A 37 15.49 -5.40 4.76
CA SER A 37 14.95 -4.90 3.50
C SER A 37 13.45 -5.16 3.50
N VAL A 38 12.69 -4.08 3.30
CA VAL A 38 11.24 -4.11 3.12
C VAL A 38 10.90 -4.86 1.83
N GLN A 39 11.64 -4.59 0.74
CA GLN A 39 11.46 -5.28 -0.54
C GLN A 39 11.60 -6.80 -0.37
N SER A 40 12.73 -7.28 0.18
CA SER A 40 12.95 -8.71 0.40
C SER A 40 11.97 -9.33 1.39
N HIS A 41 11.33 -8.55 2.26
CA HIS A 41 10.27 -9.04 3.13
C HIS A 41 8.97 -9.24 2.35
N VAL A 42 8.55 -8.24 1.57
CA VAL A 42 7.35 -8.30 0.72
C VAL A 42 7.44 -9.43 -0.30
N GLU A 43 8.59 -9.63 -0.94
CA GLU A 43 8.81 -10.73 -1.89
C GLU A 43 8.53 -12.11 -1.28
N LYS A 44 8.81 -12.29 0.01
CA LYS A 44 8.59 -13.55 0.74
C LYS A 44 7.14 -13.78 1.14
N LEU A 45 6.29 -12.75 1.08
CA LEU A 45 4.86 -12.89 1.38
C LEU A 45 4.10 -13.56 0.23
N HIS A 46 4.70 -13.68 -0.96
CA HIS A 46 4.09 -14.30 -2.14
C HIS A 46 2.69 -13.75 -2.42
N LEU A 47 2.55 -12.42 -2.34
CA LEU A 47 1.27 -11.75 -2.54
C LEU A 47 0.77 -12.00 -3.97
N ARG A 48 -0.55 -12.07 -4.09
CA ARG A 48 -1.27 -12.23 -5.35
C ARG A 48 -0.85 -11.18 -6.40
N THR A 49 -0.90 -11.52 -7.68
CA THR A 49 -0.46 -10.63 -8.78
C THR A 49 -1.54 -10.24 -9.78
N ASP A 50 -2.68 -10.96 -9.83
CA ASP A 50 -3.84 -10.52 -10.62
C ASP A 50 -4.38 -9.21 -10.04
N PHE A 51 -4.78 -8.25 -10.86
CA PHE A 51 -5.37 -6.99 -10.38
C PHE A 51 -6.86 -7.01 -10.72
N ARG A 52 -7.71 -7.04 -9.69
CA ARG A 52 -9.17 -7.22 -9.79
C ARG A 52 -9.85 -5.86 -9.76
N ILE A 53 -10.58 -5.56 -10.82
CA ILE A 53 -11.31 -4.33 -11.01
C ILE A 53 -12.80 -4.67 -11.00
N ALA A 54 -13.59 -4.02 -10.15
CA ALA A 54 -15.03 -4.05 -10.27
C ALA A 54 -15.52 -2.81 -11.01
N ILE A 55 -16.38 -3.00 -12.00
CA ILE A 55 -17.10 -1.94 -12.69
C ILE A 55 -18.55 -2.03 -12.25
N VAL A 56 -19.03 -0.99 -11.59
CA VAL A 56 -20.40 -0.89 -11.07
C VAL A 56 -21.07 0.28 -11.78
N ASP A 57 -21.83 -0.02 -12.83
CA ASP A 57 -22.42 0.95 -13.76
C ASP A 57 -23.59 0.30 -14.50
N ASP A 58 -24.73 0.99 -14.63
CA ASP A 58 -25.88 0.48 -15.38
C ASP A 58 -25.68 0.57 -16.90
N GLU A 59 -24.70 1.37 -17.36
CA GLU A 59 -24.30 1.54 -18.75
C GLU A 59 -22.90 0.96 -19.03
N ILE A 60 -22.73 -0.34 -18.75
CA ILE A 60 -21.47 -1.08 -18.95
C ILE A 60 -20.86 -0.91 -20.36
N GLY A 61 -21.69 -0.69 -21.38
CA GLY A 61 -21.26 -0.44 -22.76
C GLY A 61 -20.39 0.82 -22.95
N ASN A 62 -20.35 1.73 -21.98
CA ASN A 62 -19.50 2.92 -22.00
C ASN A 62 -18.03 2.65 -21.65
N TYR A 63 -17.70 1.41 -21.29
CA TYR A 63 -16.36 0.98 -20.87
C TYR A 63 -15.71 0.12 -21.96
N PRO A 64 -14.43 0.35 -22.29
CA PRO A 64 -13.69 -0.51 -23.22
C PRO A 64 -13.22 -1.79 -22.51
N ILE A 65 -14.17 -2.62 -22.06
CA ILE A 65 -13.90 -3.78 -21.18
C ILE A 65 -12.94 -4.78 -21.81
N GLN A 66 -13.15 -5.11 -23.09
CA GLN A 66 -12.29 -6.08 -23.77
C GLN A 66 -10.85 -5.59 -23.80
N TYR A 67 -10.64 -4.31 -24.09
CA TYR A 67 -9.32 -3.69 -24.04
C TYR A 67 -8.70 -3.76 -22.65
N ILE A 68 -9.46 -3.48 -21.58
CA ILE A 68 -8.99 -3.59 -20.19
C ILE A 68 -8.57 -5.04 -19.86
N LYS A 69 -9.35 -6.04 -20.30
CA LYS A 69 -9.02 -7.46 -20.14
C LYS A 69 -7.76 -7.84 -20.93
N ASP A 70 -7.59 -7.31 -22.14
CA ASP A 70 -6.41 -7.54 -22.99
C ASP A 70 -5.11 -6.94 -22.40
N LEU A 71 -5.22 -5.92 -21.54
CA LEU A 71 -4.10 -5.41 -20.73
C LEU A 71 -3.69 -6.36 -19.58
N GLY A 72 -4.42 -7.46 -19.39
CA GLY A 72 -4.17 -8.46 -18.34
C GLY A 72 -4.83 -8.15 -17.00
N PHE A 73 -5.82 -7.25 -16.96
CA PHE A 73 -6.61 -6.96 -15.77
C PHE A 73 -7.77 -7.94 -15.64
N ASN A 74 -8.11 -8.31 -14.39
CA ASN A 74 -9.29 -9.12 -14.11
C ASN A 74 -10.47 -8.20 -13.84
N VAL A 75 -11.45 -8.17 -14.74
CA VAL A 75 -12.59 -7.24 -14.68
C VAL A 75 -13.85 -8.00 -14.32
N HIS A 76 -14.54 -7.55 -13.27
CA HIS A 76 -15.87 -7.98 -12.88
C HIS A 76 -16.87 -6.85 -13.13
N GLU A 77 -17.99 -7.19 -13.74
CA GLU A 77 -18.99 -6.22 -14.22
C GLU A 77 -20.27 -6.38 -13.39
N TYR A 78 -20.82 -5.26 -12.94
CA TYR A 78 -22.01 -5.20 -12.12
C TYR A 78 -22.93 -4.10 -12.65
N GLU A 79 -23.98 -4.49 -13.39
CA GLU A 79 -25.00 -3.56 -13.84
C GLU A 79 -25.80 -2.95 -12.68
N SER A 80 -25.93 -3.69 -11.59
CA SER A 80 -26.65 -3.24 -10.40
C SER A 80 -26.26 -4.05 -9.16
N VAL A 81 -26.10 -3.34 -8.03
CA VAL A 81 -25.71 -3.90 -6.74
C VAL A 81 -26.70 -3.51 -5.63
N SER A 82 -26.66 -4.24 -4.53
CA SER A 82 -27.27 -3.85 -3.26
C SER A 82 -26.23 -3.18 -2.35
N PHE A 83 -26.66 -2.38 -1.38
CA PHE A 83 -25.79 -1.96 -0.29
C PHE A 83 -25.13 -3.13 0.46
N THR A 84 -25.77 -4.31 0.52
CA THR A 84 -25.16 -5.49 1.15
C THR A 84 -23.99 -6.05 0.36
N ASP A 85 -23.91 -5.76 -0.94
CA ASP A 85 -22.82 -6.23 -1.82
C ASP A 85 -21.51 -5.45 -1.57
N ALA A 86 -21.52 -4.38 -0.76
CA ALA A 86 -20.32 -3.63 -0.39
C ALA A 86 -19.21 -4.55 0.17
N GLN A 87 -19.57 -5.60 0.92
CA GLN A 87 -18.61 -6.58 1.44
C GLN A 87 -17.91 -7.40 0.33
N ASN A 88 -18.60 -7.63 -0.79
CA ASN A 88 -17.99 -8.30 -1.93
C ASN A 88 -17.13 -7.32 -2.74
N LEU A 89 -17.57 -6.06 -2.86
CA LEU A 89 -16.84 -5.01 -3.58
C LEU A 89 -15.48 -4.72 -2.93
N VAL A 90 -15.38 -4.68 -1.59
CA VAL A 90 -14.10 -4.42 -0.90
C VAL A 90 -13.01 -5.47 -1.14
N ASN A 91 -13.37 -6.65 -1.66
CA ASN A 91 -12.42 -7.72 -2.02
C ASN A 91 -11.74 -7.50 -3.38
N HIS A 92 -12.14 -6.46 -4.12
CA HIS A 92 -11.46 -6.03 -5.34
C HIS A 92 -10.30 -5.09 -5.01
N ASP A 93 -9.41 -4.86 -5.97
CA ASP A 93 -8.28 -3.96 -5.80
C ASP A 93 -8.60 -2.54 -6.25
N LEU A 94 -9.63 -2.38 -7.09
CA LEU A 94 -10.06 -1.11 -7.67
C LEU A 94 -11.54 -1.16 -7.98
N LEU A 95 -12.25 -0.07 -7.72
CA LEU A 95 -13.64 0.11 -8.13
C LEU A 95 -13.76 1.25 -9.14
N LEU A 96 -14.41 0.99 -10.27
CA LEU A 96 -15.00 2.02 -11.12
C LEU A 96 -16.49 2.06 -10.76
N LEU A 97 -16.95 3.17 -10.21
CA LEU A 97 -18.30 3.28 -9.67
C LEU A 97 -19.02 4.43 -10.36
N ASP A 98 -20.23 4.18 -10.86
CA ASP A 98 -21.13 5.26 -11.25
C ASP A 98 -21.86 5.83 -10.04
N VAL A 99 -22.32 7.06 -10.17
CA VAL A 99 -23.03 7.78 -9.12
C VAL A 99 -24.47 7.31 -8.98
N LYS A 100 -25.15 7.13 -10.11
CA LYS A 100 -26.61 6.93 -10.20
C LYS A 100 -26.92 5.60 -10.87
N GLY A 101 -28.15 5.11 -10.70
CA GLY A 101 -28.66 3.90 -11.35
C GLY A 101 -28.11 2.57 -10.83
N VAL A 102 -26.98 2.59 -10.11
CA VAL A 102 -26.24 1.37 -9.77
C VAL A 102 -26.69 0.64 -8.52
N VAL A 103 -27.39 1.29 -7.58
CA VAL A 103 -27.86 0.66 -6.34
C VAL A 103 -29.36 0.43 -6.40
N ARG A 104 -29.80 -0.82 -6.22
CA ARG A 104 -31.22 -1.22 -6.36
C ARG A 104 -32.14 -0.51 -5.37
N GLU A 105 -31.65 -0.25 -4.17
CA GLU A 105 -32.42 0.39 -3.10
C GLU A 105 -32.52 1.92 -3.27
N ASP A 106 -31.62 2.53 -4.04
CA ASP A 106 -31.51 3.98 -4.20
C ASP A 106 -30.89 4.33 -5.56
N LEU A 107 -31.73 4.49 -6.57
CA LEU A 107 -31.29 4.78 -7.94
C LEU A 107 -30.73 6.20 -8.10
N ASP A 108 -31.06 7.13 -7.21
CA ASP A 108 -30.73 8.55 -7.37
C ASP A 108 -29.39 8.91 -6.70
N GLU A 109 -29.13 8.39 -5.50
CA GLU A 109 -27.95 8.71 -4.69
C GLU A 109 -27.19 7.48 -4.19
N GLY A 110 -27.62 6.28 -4.57
CA GLY A 110 -27.11 5.05 -3.99
C GLY A 110 -25.62 4.85 -4.22
N GLY A 111 -25.06 5.21 -5.38
CA GLY A 111 -23.62 5.15 -5.63
C GLY A 111 -22.83 6.07 -4.68
N ALA A 112 -23.38 7.25 -4.37
CA ALA A 112 -22.81 8.19 -3.43
C ALA A 112 -22.84 7.71 -1.96
N LYS A 113 -23.85 6.94 -1.59
CA LYS A 113 -23.93 6.28 -0.28
C LYS A 113 -23.03 5.04 -0.22
N LEU A 114 -22.96 4.28 -1.30
CA LEU A 114 -22.18 3.06 -1.41
C LEU A 114 -20.68 3.32 -1.25
N ILE A 115 -20.13 4.36 -1.87
CA ILE A 115 -18.70 4.69 -1.69
C ILE A 115 -18.35 4.96 -0.22
N LYS A 116 -19.27 5.57 0.55
CA LYS A 116 -19.04 5.85 1.98
C LYS A 116 -18.93 4.55 2.76
N ILE A 117 -19.85 3.62 2.54
CA ILE A 117 -19.85 2.28 3.16
C ILE A 117 -18.55 1.52 2.81
N ILE A 118 -18.13 1.58 1.54
CA ILE A 118 -16.91 0.91 1.06
C ILE A 118 -15.66 1.51 1.71
N LYS A 119 -15.54 2.84 1.74
CA LYS A 119 -14.39 3.53 2.35
C LYS A 119 -14.38 3.40 3.88
N GLU A 120 -15.53 3.23 4.53
CA GLU A 120 -15.58 2.89 5.96
C GLU A 120 -15.02 1.48 6.22
N ALA A 121 -15.33 0.52 5.35
CA ALA A 121 -14.84 -0.86 5.48
C ALA A 121 -13.36 -1.03 5.07
N ARG A 122 -12.93 -0.36 3.99
CA ARG A 122 -11.57 -0.39 3.48
C ARG A 122 -11.15 1.01 2.99
N PRO A 123 -10.62 1.88 3.87
CA PRO A 123 -10.33 3.29 3.52
C PRO A 123 -9.38 3.50 2.35
N LEU A 124 -8.46 2.56 2.13
CA LEU A 124 -7.39 2.66 1.13
C LEU A 124 -7.71 1.95 -0.19
N ILE A 125 -8.92 1.38 -0.35
CA ILE A 125 -9.32 0.87 -1.67
C ILE A 125 -9.46 2.05 -2.64
N PRO A 126 -8.78 2.03 -3.79
CA PRO A 126 -8.96 3.07 -4.78
C PRO A 126 -10.35 2.95 -5.42
N VAL A 127 -11.04 4.08 -5.52
CA VAL A 127 -12.36 4.21 -6.16
C VAL A 127 -12.29 5.34 -7.17
N VAL A 128 -12.61 5.02 -8.42
CA VAL A 128 -12.76 5.99 -9.51
C VAL A 128 -14.23 6.30 -9.66
N ALA A 129 -14.56 7.57 -9.47
CA ALA A 129 -15.86 8.11 -9.79
C ALA A 129 -16.03 8.16 -11.31
N VAL A 130 -17.07 7.52 -11.84
CA VAL A 130 -17.44 7.60 -13.25
C VAL A 130 -18.65 8.51 -13.38
N SER A 131 -18.62 9.45 -14.33
CA SER A 131 -19.69 10.42 -14.52
C SER A 131 -19.94 10.76 -15.99
N SER A 132 -21.17 11.11 -16.36
CA SER A 132 -21.51 11.64 -17.68
C SER A 132 -21.21 13.14 -17.86
N GLY A 133 -20.58 13.79 -16.88
CA GLY A 133 -20.09 15.17 -16.99
C GLY A 133 -21.04 16.25 -16.45
N TYR A 134 -22.22 15.88 -15.95
CA TYR A 134 -23.11 16.81 -15.24
C TYR A 134 -22.74 16.86 -13.75
N PHE A 135 -21.92 17.82 -13.37
CA PHE A 135 -21.62 18.10 -11.95
C PHE A 135 -22.86 18.67 -11.26
N HIS A 136 -23.54 17.82 -10.47
CA HIS A 136 -24.52 18.28 -9.49
C HIS A 136 -23.81 18.61 -8.18
N THR A 137 -24.11 19.76 -7.58
CA THR A 137 -23.50 20.20 -6.31
C THR A 137 -23.71 19.22 -5.16
N GLU A 138 -24.79 18.44 -5.22
CA GLU A 138 -25.14 17.37 -4.28
C GLU A 138 -24.14 16.20 -4.31
N LEU A 139 -23.39 16.04 -5.41
CA LEU A 139 -22.42 14.97 -5.62
C LEU A 139 -20.99 15.36 -5.25
N ASN A 140 -20.76 16.58 -4.75
CA ASN A 140 -19.42 17.06 -4.39
C ASN A 140 -18.74 16.15 -3.36
N ASP A 141 -19.49 15.62 -2.39
CA ASP A 141 -18.96 14.70 -1.39
C ASP A 141 -18.50 13.38 -2.02
N TYR A 142 -19.21 12.89 -3.04
CA TYR A 142 -18.84 11.68 -3.76
C TYR A 142 -17.50 11.83 -4.47
N PHE A 143 -17.35 12.89 -5.28
CA PHE A 143 -16.10 13.17 -5.99
C PHE A 143 -14.94 13.48 -5.04
N ARG A 144 -15.21 14.07 -3.87
CA ARG A 144 -14.17 14.32 -2.85
C ARG A 144 -13.64 13.03 -2.22
N ILE A 145 -14.47 12.00 -2.11
CA ILE A 145 -14.11 10.73 -1.46
C ILE A 145 -13.49 9.74 -2.47
N SER A 146 -13.75 9.91 -3.78
CA SER A 146 -13.07 9.15 -4.83
C SER A 146 -11.61 9.56 -5.00
N ASP A 147 -10.77 8.63 -5.42
CA ASP A 147 -9.34 8.85 -5.65
C ASP A 147 -9.06 9.41 -7.05
N ALA A 148 -9.98 9.17 -8.00
CA ALA A 148 -9.93 9.77 -9.33
C ALA A 148 -11.34 9.92 -9.91
N THR A 149 -11.46 10.64 -11.02
CA THR A 149 -12.71 10.81 -11.76
C THR A 149 -12.49 10.64 -13.25
N VAL A 150 -13.41 9.95 -13.94
CA VAL A 150 -13.38 9.78 -15.38
C VAL A 150 -14.77 10.06 -15.98
N ASN A 151 -14.78 10.67 -17.16
CA ASN A 151 -16.01 10.98 -17.87
C ASN A 151 -16.37 9.87 -18.87
N LYS A 152 -17.66 9.55 -18.98
CA LYS A 152 -18.22 8.66 -20.01
C LYS A 152 -18.42 9.43 -21.34
N PRO A 153 -18.32 8.76 -22.51
CA PRO A 153 -17.78 7.41 -22.70
C PRO A 153 -16.27 7.39 -22.43
N ILE A 154 -15.77 6.27 -21.92
CA ILE A 154 -14.38 6.17 -21.49
C ILE A 154 -13.49 5.76 -22.67
N ASP A 155 -12.48 6.58 -22.95
CA ASP A 155 -11.48 6.32 -23.97
C ASP A 155 -10.42 5.28 -23.51
N GLU A 156 -9.98 4.42 -24.42
CA GLU A 156 -9.01 3.34 -24.16
C GLU A 156 -7.67 3.87 -23.63
N PHE A 157 -7.16 4.96 -24.21
CA PHE A 157 -5.88 5.53 -23.78
C PHE A 157 -6.00 6.10 -22.37
N LYS A 158 -7.07 6.86 -22.10
CA LYS A 158 -7.32 7.45 -20.77
C LYS A 158 -7.45 6.39 -19.68
N ILE A 159 -8.22 5.32 -19.93
CA ILE A 159 -8.41 4.29 -18.91
C ILE A 159 -7.12 3.50 -18.69
N ARG A 160 -6.33 3.24 -19.75
CA ARG A 160 -5.03 2.59 -19.61
C ARG A 160 -4.11 3.37 -18.68
N GLU A 161 -3.96 4.67 -18.88
CA GLU A 161 -3.09 5.50 -18.05
C GLU A 161 -3.53 5.46 -16.59
N LEU A 162 -4.82 5.69 -16.34
CA LEU A 162 -5.40 5.68 -15.01
C LEU A 162 -5.21 4.32 -14.30
N LEU A 163 -5.52 3.21 -14.97
CA LEU A 163 -5.38 1.87 -14.38
C LEU A 163 -3.93 1.51 -14.10
N CYS A 164 -2.99 1.89 -14.99
CA CYS A 164 -1.56 1.66 -14.77
C CYS A 164 -1.04 2.45 -13.56
N GLU A 165 -1.47 3.72 -13.43
CA GLU A 165 -1.10 4.59 -12.32
C GLU A 165 -1.62 4.03 -10.98
N LEU A 166 -2.93 3.75 -10.90
CA LEU A 166 -3.55 3.22 -9.69
C LEU A 166 -2.99 1.84 -9.31
N LYS A 167 -2.70 0.97 -10.28
CA LYS A 167 -2.05 -0.31 -10.00
C LYS A 167 -0.67 -0.09 -9.38
N LYS A 168 0.12 0.84 -9.92
CA LYS A 168 1.47 1.12 -9.40
C LYS A 168 1.41 1.73 -7.99
N GLU A 169 0.45 2.60 -7.73
CA GLU A 169 0.33 3.32 -6.46
C GLU A 169 -0.27 2.45 -5.34
N PHE A 170 -1.31 1.67 -5.64
CA PHE A 170 -2.09 0.97 -4.62
C PHE A 170 -1.88 -0.55 -4.57
N PHE A 171 -1.32 -1.16 -5.63
CA PHE A 171 -1.31 -2.62 -5.76
C PHE A 171 0.07 -3.25 -5.93
N ASP A 172 0.99 -2.63 -6.66
CA ASP A 172 2.32 -3.15 -6.94
C ASP A 172 3.20 -3.11 -5.68
N ALA A 173 3.06 -4.14 -4.85
CA ALA A 173 3.73 -4.26 -3.56
C ALA A 173 5.27 -4.16 -3.66
N PRO A 174 5.95 -4.80 -4.64
CA PRO A 174 7.38 -4.55 -4.89
C PRO A 174 7.71 -3.08 -5.18
N SER A 175 6.94 -2.41 -6.04
CA SER A 175 7.15 -0.99 -6.35
C SER A 175 6.97 -0.12 -5.10
N ILE A 176 5.91 -0.34 -4.32
CA ILE A 176 5.61 0.41 -3.09
C ILE A 176 6.73 0.19 -2.05
N ALA A 177 7.19 -1.05 -1.88
CA ALA A 177 8.29 -1.38 -0.98
C ALA A 177 9.60 -0.68 -1.36
N ASN A 178 9.89 -0.59 -2.66
CA ASN A 178 11.05 0.13 -3.17
C ASN A 178 10.95 1.63 -2.88
N THR A 179 9.77 2.24 -3.09
CA THR A 179 9.53 3.64 -2.75
C THR A 179 9.84 3.90 -1.27
N ILE A 180 9.33 3.06 -0.36
CA ILE A 180 9.60 3.19 1.08
C ILE A 180 11.10 3.13 1.37
N GLU A 181 11.81 2.14 0.83
CA GLU A 181 13.25 2.00 1.06
C GLU A 181 14.03 3.18 0.49
N ASP A 182 13.65 3.69 -0.66
CA ASP A 182 14.31 4.83 -1.29
C ASP A 182 14.08 6.12 -0.50
N SER A 183 12.88 6.35 0.02
CA SER A 183 12.60 7.45 0.97
C SER A 183 13.47 7.33 2.22
N ILE A 184 13.63 6.13 2.79
CA ILE A 184 14.52 5.89 3.94
C ILE A 184 16.00 6.11 3.56
N LYS A 185 16.42 5.72 2.35
CA LYS A 185 17.79 5.94 1.85
C LYS A 185 18.13 7.42 1.69
N LYS A 186 17.17 8.25 1.27
CA LYS A 186 17.34 9.71 1.08
C LYS A 186 17.55 10.47 2.39
N LEU A 187 17.08 9.95 3.52
CA LEU A 187 17.22 10.60 4.83
C LEU A 187 18.70 10.84 5.20
N ASP A 188 19.01 12.03 5.72
CA ASP A 188 20.34 12.37 6.24
C ASP A 188 20.54 11.83 7.67
N ILE A 189 20.55 10.49 7.80
CA ILE A 189 20.75 9.77 9.05
C ILE A 189 21.70 8.59 8.88
N GLY A 190 22.34 8.17 9.97
CA GLY A 190 23.27 7.03 9.95
C GLY A 190 22.63 5.71 9.49
N SER A 191 23.43 4.85 8.85
CA SER A 191 22.99 3.57 8.28
C SER A 191 22.29 2.66 9.29
N SER A 192 22.73 2.65 10.56
CA SER A 192 22.08 1.90 11.63
C SER A 192 20.65 2.37 11.90
N LYS A 193 20.38 3.68 11.83
CA LYS A 193 19.03 4.24 11.97
C LYS A 193 18.16 3.90 10.76
N LYS A 194 18.70 4.01 9.54
CA LYS A 194 17.99 3.57 8.32
C LYS A 194 17.58 2.09 8.39
N ASN A 195 18.49 1.24 8.83
CA ASN A 195 18.22 -0.19 9.03
C ASN A 195 17.13 -0.42 10.08
N LYS A 196 17.12 0.39 11.16
CA LYS A 196 16.06 0.33 12.17
C LYS A 196 14.71 0.79 11.63
N LEU A 197 14.67 1.80 10.77
CA LEU A 197 13.43 2.21 10.10
C LEU A 197 12.88 1.10 9.19
N ASN A 198 13.72 0.46 8.38
CA ASN A 198 13.31 -0.71 7.60
C ASN A 198 12.74 -1.82 8.49
N GLN A 199 13.39 -2.10 9.63
CA GLN A 199 12.88 -3.08 10.60
C GLN A 199 11.50 -2.67 11.13
N VAL A 200 11.31 -1.41 11.50
CA VAL A 200 10.04 -0.90 12.04
C VAL A 200 8.91 -0.97 11.02
N VAL A 201 9.19 -0.69 9.74
CA VAL A 201 8.22 -0.91 8.64
C VAL A 201 7.86 -2.40 8.55
N ILE A 202 8.84 -3.30 8.56
CA ILE A 202 8.59 -4.76 8.52
C ILE A 202 7.75 -5.22 9.72
N ASP A 203 8.09 -4.73 10.92
CA ASP A 203 7.36 -5.06 12.14
C ASP A 203 5.91 -4.56 12.09
N PHE A 204 5.67 -3.38 11.52
CA PHE A 204 4.33 -2.85 11.26
C PHE A 204 3.55 -3.71 10.26
N LEU A 205 4.14 -4.06 9.12
CA LEU A 205 3.54 -4.94 8.11
C LEU A 205 3.24 -6.35 8.66
N SER A 206 4.07 -6.83 9.59
CA SER A 206 3.92 -8.12 10.25
C SER A 206 2.94 -8.10 11.45
N GLY A 207 2.34 -6.95 11.79
CA GLY A 207 1.46 -6.80 12.95
C GLY A 207 2.15 -6.89 14.31
N LYS A 208 3.49 -6.78 14.35
CA LYS A 208 4.30 -6.80 15.59
C LYS A 208 4.46 -5.42 16.23
N CYS A 209 4.08 -4.38 15.51
CA CYS A 209 4.16 -2.99 15.93
C CYS A 209 2.77 -2.35 15.85
N SER A 210 2.38 -1.58 16.87
CA SER A 210 1.14 -0.80 16.81
C SER A 210 1.29 0.37 15.83
N GLU A 211 0.16 0.85 15.28
CA GLU A 211 0.21 2.01 14.37
C GLU A 211 0.75 3.27 15.07
N ASN A 212 0.38 3.51 16.32
CA ASN A 212 0.87 4.66 17.08
C ASN A 212 2.40 4.60 17.27
N ASP A 213 2.93 3.43 17.61
CA ASP A 213 4.39 3.26 17.78
C ASP A 213 5.12 3.44 16.45
N PHE A 214 4.57 2.89 15.36
CA PHE A 214 5.07 3.09 14.01
C PHE A 214 5.13 4.59 13.66
N LEU A 215 4.01 5.32 13.79
CA LEU A 215 3.92 6.74 13.48
C LEU A 215 4.93 7.57 14.30
N ASN A 216 5.01 7.31 15.61
CA ASN A 216 5.94 8.00 16.50
C ASN A 216 7.39 7.83 16.05
N VAL A 217 7.79 6.60 15.74
CA VAL A 217 9.17 6.31 15.29
C VAL A 217 9.46 6.98 13.95
N ILE A 218 8.55 6.90 12.97
CA ILE A 218 8.76 7.49 11.65
C ILE A 218 8.83 9.03 11.76
N HIS A 219 7.89 9.69 12.45
CA HIS A 219 7.92 11.15 12.60
C HIS A 219 9.17 11.68 13.32
N MET A 220 9.66 10.95 14.33
CA MET A 220 10.88 11.34 15.06
C MET A 220 12.14 11.25 14.19
N ASN A 221 12.19 10.32 13.25
CA ASN A 221 13.43 9.95 12.55
C ASN A 221 13.44 10.32 11.05
N ALA A 222 12.29 10.63 10.45
CA ALA A 222 12.15 10.82 9.01
C ALA A 222 11.42 12.13 8.64
N LYS A 223 11.64 13.24 9.36
CA LYS A 223 10.83 14.48 9.23
C LYS A 223 10.49 14.91 7.79
N GLY A 224 11.45 14.85 6.85
CA GLY A 224 11.24 15.25 5.45
C GLY A 224 10.45 14.25 4.60
N GLU A 225 10.55 12.95 4.90
CA GLU A 225 9.96 11.87 4.09
C GLU A 225 8.88 11.07 4.86
N SER A 226 8.53 11.54 6.07
CA SER A 226 7.72 10.79 7.01
C SER A 226 6.35 10.44 6.43
N GLN A 227 5.71 11.39 5.75
CA GLN A 227 4.40 11.17 5.17
C GLN A 227 4.41 10.15 4.03
N GLU A 228 5.43 10.19 3.17
CA GLU A 228 5.58 9.24 2.06
C GLU A 228 5.79 7.82 2.60
N ILE A 229 6.66 7.65 3.60
CA ILE A 229 6.90 6.36 4.26
C ILE A 229 5.63 5.85 4.93
N ILE A 230 4.90 6.70 5.65
CA ILE A 230 3.67 6.32 6.36
C ILE A 230 2.58 5.90 5.38
N ASN A 231 2.33 6.70 4.33
CA ASN A 231 1.29 6.42 3.35
C ASN A 231 1.56 5.11 2.61
N ASN A 232 2.76 4.95 2.06
CA ASN A 232 3.13 3.72 1.36
C ASN A 232 3.12 2.49 2.28
N SER A 233 3.52 2.64 3.56
CA SER A 233 3.44 1.53 4.52
C SER A 233 2.00 1.12 4.83
N ARG A 234 1.07 2.08 4.89
CA ARG A 234 -0.37 1.81 5.09
C ARG A 234 -0.99 1.14 3.88
N ILE A 235 -0.70 1.62 2.67
CA ILE A 235 -1.16 1.00 1.42
C ILE A 235 -0.64 -0.44 1.34
N LEU A 236 0.65 -0.65 1.62
CA LEU A 236 1.24 -1.98 1.61
C LEU A 236 0.64 -2.90 2.69
N LEU A 237 0.32 -2.38 3.88
CA LEU A 237 -0.38 -3.14 4.91
C LEU A 237 -1.79 -3.54 4.46
N ASP A 238 -2.54 -2.63 3.83
CA ASP A 238 -3.84 -2.92 3.23
C ASP A 238 -3.70 -4.03 2.18
N ARG A 239 -2.71 -3.93 1.31
CA ARG A 239 -2.40 -4.95 0.30
C ARG A 239 -2.12 -6.32 0.90
N VAL A 240 -1.44 -6.40 2.05
CA VAL A 240 -1.18 -7.65 2.78
C VAL A 240 -2.45 -8.23 3.40
N LYS A 241 -3.34 -7.38 3.92
CA LYS A 241 -4.60 -7.82 4.55
C LYS A 241 -5.60 -8.40 3.55
N TYR A 242 -5.64 -7.84 2.34
CA TYR A 242 -6.58 -8.23 1.28
C TYR A 242 -5.90 -9.04 0.16
N ALA A 243 -4.79 -9.72 0.47
CA ALA A 243 -4.02 -10.49 -0.50
C ALA A 243 -4.63 -11.83 -0.88
#